data_AF-A0A3A6W221-F1
#
_entry.id   AF-A0A3A6W221-F1
#
_cell.length_a   1.000
_cell.length_b   1.000
_cell.length_c   1.000
_cell.angle_alpha   90.00
_cell.angle_beta   90.00
_cell.angle_gamma   90.00
#
_symmetry.space_group_name_H-M   'P 1'
#
loop_
_entity.id
_entity.type
_entity.pdbx_description
1 polymer ?
#
loop_
_entity_poly.entity_id
_entity_poly.type
_entity_poly.pdbx_seq_one_letter_code
_entity_poly.pdbx_strand_id
1 'polypeptide(L)'
;MVIIGTLMSKERIKKAALEIVEYIHGNIKACNIPNQKKENKFFAPLVYLCQTECDKILSNTKISLLERLLKCAKIIDDLQSGNCMQQTFLAFQRLLTRLIEDKLSNFSTCIPISVMTIANHAFLIIDNDIVCDPWLNFVGDLKDYCFANMKRKEYFGIRSDWTCFTNTEVYDEDSTEFTIQFVNALGVGISGFSEVKLANQLMQSSSMASDLGEDSVIPAPKGFHRI
;
A
#
# COMPACT_ATOMS: atom_id res chain seq x y z
N MET A 1 -5.31 0.69 -32.53
CA MET A 1 -4.39 -0.09 -31.67
C MET A 1 -4.39 0.38 -30.21
N VAL A 2 -4.40 1.71 -29.95
CA VAL A 2 -4.42 2.28 -28.58
C VAL A 2 -5.63 1.82 -27.74
N ILE A 3 -6.84 1.81 -28.32
CA ILE A 3 -8.07 1.41 -27.61
C ILE A 3 -8.01 -0.05 -27.10
N ILE A 4 -7.43 -0.97 -27.89
CA ILE A 4 -7.29 -2.37 -27.49
C ILE A 4 -6.27 -2.50 -26.35
N GLY A 5 -5.18 -1.74 -26.39
CA GLY A 5 -4.18 -1.71 -25.31
C GLY A 5 -4.77 -1.23 -23.98
N THR A 6 -5.56 -0.15 -24.00
CA THR A 6 -6.23 0.40 -22.81
C THR A 6 -7.33 -0.51 -22.27
N LEU A 7 -8.09 -1.17 -23.15
CA LEU A 7 -9.11 -2.13 -22.73
C LEU A 7 -8.47 -3.35 -22.03
N MET A 8 -7.35 -3.84 -22.59
CA MET A 8 -6.60 -4.95 -22.04
C MET A 8 -5.93 -4.61 -20.70
N SER A 9 -5.49 -3.37 -20.48
CA SER A 9 -4.97 -2.96 -19.18
C SER A 9 -6.08 -2.91 -18.12
N LYS A 10 -7.25 -2.40 -18.47
CA LYS A 10 -8.40 -2.31 -17.54
C LYS A 10 -8.88 -3.68 -17.06
N GLU A 11 -9.00 -4.64 -17.96
CA GLU A 11 -9.37 -6.02 -17.60
C GLU A 11 -8.32 -6.69 -16.72
N ARG A 12 -7.03 -6.44 -16.97
CA ARG A 12 -5.95 -6.93 -16.10
C ARG A 12 -6.01 -6.32 -14.70
N ILE A 13 -6.29 -5.03 -14.59
CA ILE A 13 -6.46 -4.34 -13.30
C ILE A 13 -7.65 -4.93 -12.54
N LYS A 14 -8.80 -5.07 -13.21
CA LYS A 14 -10.01 -5.68 -12.61
C LYS A 14 -9.74 -7.11 -12.14
N LYS A 15 -9.05 -7.92 -12.95
CA LYS A 15 -8.67 -9.28 -12.57
C LYS A 15 -7.79 -9.31 -11.32
N ALA A 16 -6.72 -8.49 -11.28
CA ALA A 16 -5.85 -8.42 -10.12
C ALA A 16 -6.60 -7.96 -8.85
N ALA A 17 -7.46 -6.94 -8.99
CA ALA A 17 -8.30 -6.47 -7.89
C ALA A 17 -9.27 -7.55 -7.41
N LEU A 18 -9.87 -8.33 -8.32
CA LEU A 18 -10.80 -9.42 -7.98
C LEU A 18 -10.11 -10.52 -7.17
N GLU A 19 -8.94 -10.97 -7.62
CA GLU A 19 -8.13 -11.97 -6.90
C GLU A 19 -7.79 -11.51 -5.48
N ILE A 20 -7.47 -10.23 -5.30
CA ILE A 20 -7.18 -9.63 -3.99
C ILE A 20 -8.43 -9.55 -3.13
N VAL A 21 -9.55 -9.10 -3.69
CA VAL A 21 -10.83 -8.97 -2.98
C VAL A 21 -11.32 -10.34 -2.50
N GLU A 22 -11.28 -11.36 -3.35
CA GLU A 22 -11.67 -12.72 -3.00
C GLU A 22 -10.77 -13.30 -1.90
N TYR A 23 -9.44 -13.05 -1.98
CA TYR A 23 -8.51 -13.44 -0.92
C TYR A 23 -8.86 -12.77 0.42
N ILE A 24 -9.05 -11.46 0.42
CA ILE A 24 -9.32 -10.71 1.67
C ILE A 24 -10.67 -11.13 2.25
N HIS A 25 -11.71 -11.21 1.41
CA HIS A 25 -13.06 -11.58 1.84
C HIS A 25 -13.11 -13.02 2.40
N GLY A 26 -12.37 -13.95 1.78
CA GLY A 26 -12.31 -15.34 2.23
C GLY A 26 -11.52 -15.56 3.53
N ASN A 27 -10.47 -14.76 3.77
CA ASN A 27 -9.55 -14.95 4.89
C ASN A 27 -9.82 -14.04 6.09
N ILE A 28 -10.26 -12.80 5.89
CA ILE A 28 -10.59 -11.86 6.98
C ILE A 28 -12.03 -12.07 7.46
N LYS A 29 -12.20 -13.11 8.28
CA LYS A 29 -13.49 -13.45 8.90
C LYS A 29 -13.76 -12.65 10.17
N ALA A 30 -12.72 -12.18 10.83
CA ALA A 30 -12.82 -11.29 11.98
C ALA A 30 -13.06 -9.86 11.50
N CYS A 31 -14.30 -9.59 11.10
CA CYS A 31 -14.73 -8.26 10.68
C CYS A 31 -16.17 -7.99 11.15
N ASN A 32 -16.57 -6.72 11.21
CA ASN A 32 -17.93 -6.34 11.57
C ASN A 32 -18.87 -6.65 10.39
N ILE A 33 -19.41 -7.87 10.35
CA ILE A 33 -20.30 -8.34 9.27
C ILE A 33 -21.74 -7.94 9.62
N PRO A 34 -22.48 -7.29 8.71
CA PRO A 34 -23.89 -6.96 8.96
C PRO A 34 -24.69 -8.21 9.27
N ASN A 35 -25.63 -8.11 10.22
CA ASN A 35 -26.54 -9.19 10.61
C ASN A 35 -25.90 -10.42 11.29
N GLN A 36 -24.58 -10.45 11.48
CA GLN A 36 -23.85 -11.55 12.14
C GLN A 36 -23.48 -11.24 13.60
N LYS A 37 -24.48 -10.93 14.44
CA LYS A 37 -24.25 -10.45 15.83
C LYS A 37 -23.41 -11.42 16.68
N LYS A 38 -23.58 -12.73 16.50
CA LYS A 38 -22.86 -13.75 17.28
C LYS A 38 -21.39 -13.85 16.86
N GLU A 39 -21.09 -13.93 15.56
CA GLU A 39 -19.71 -13.94 15.07
C GLU A 39 -18.99 -12.63 15.39
N ASN A 40 -19.64 -11.48 15.18
CA ASN A 40 -19.05 -10.18 15.52
C ASN A 40 -18.68 -10.09 17.00
N LYS A 41 -19.54 -10.60 17.90
CA LYS A 41 -19.24 -10.62 19.34
C LYS A 41 -18.04 -11.53 19.65
N PHE A 42 -17.92 -12.66 18.96
CA PHE A 42 -16.82 -13.60 19.14
C PHE A 42 -15.48 -13.00 18.66
N PHE A 43 -15.47 -12.34 17.51
CA PHE A 43 -14.25 -11.75 16.92
C PHE A 43 -13.92 -10.34 17.40
N ALA A 44 -14.83 -9.67 18.14
CA ALA A 44 -14.63 -8.30 18.62
C ALA A 44 -13.27 -8.04 19.29
N PRO A 45 -12.73 -8.92 20.17
CA PRO A 45 -11.41 -8.70 20.76
C PRO A 45 -10.27 -8.67 19.73
N LEU A 46 -10.34 -9.52 18.71
CA LEU A 46 -9.33 -9.58 17.65
C LEU A 46 -9.42 -8.37 16.71
N VAL A 47 -10.64 -7.92 16.39
CA VAL A 47 -10.87 -6.68 15.64
C VAL A 47 -10.32 -5.48 16.41
N TYR A 48 -10.59 -5.41 17.72
CA TYR A 48 -10.11 -4.35 18.60
C TYR A 48 -8.57 -4.34 18.71
N LEU A 49 -7.94 -5.51 18.81
CA LEU A 49 -6.48 -5.63 18.79
C LEU A 49 -5.89 -5.09 17.49
N CYS A 50 -6.43 -5.52 16.34
CA CYS A 50 -5.97 -5.03 15.04
C CYS A 50 -6.14 -3.51 14.89
N GLN A 51 -7.28 -2.98 15.35
CA GLN A 51 -7.54 -1.54 15.38
C GLN A 51 -6.52 -0.80 16.24
N THR A 52 -6.28 -1.28 17.45
CA THR A 52 -5.32 -0.68 18.39
C THR A 52 -3.91 -0.62 17.82
N GLU A 53 -3.45 -1.70 17.17
CA GLU A 53 -2.13 -1.72 16.53
C GLU A 53 -2.07 -0.81 15.31
N CYS A 54 -3.13 -0.77 14.49
CA CYS A 54 -3.21 0.19 13.39
C CYS A 54 -3.22 1.65 13.88
N ASP A 55 -3.93 1.97 14.96
CA ASP A 55 -4.00 3.32 15.51
C ASP A 55 -2.63 3.79 16.04
N LYS A 56 -1.85 2.90 16.66
CA LYS A 56 -0.45 3.18 17.06
C LYS A 56 0.43 3.51 15.84
N ILE A 57 0.26 2.76 14.75
CA ILE A 57 1.01 3.01 13.50
C ILE A 57 0.56 4.33 12.88
N LEU A 58 -0.75 4.55 12.75
CA LEU A 58 -1.34 5.74 12.13
C LEU A 58 -1.01 7.01 12.90
N SER A 59 -0.86 6.95 14.23
CA SER A 59 -0.48 8.11 15.05
C SER A 59 1.02 8.45 14.99
N ASN A 60 1.87 7.62 14.37
CA ASN A 60 3.29 7.89 14.24
C ASN A 60 3.59 8.90 13.12
N THR A 61 3.63 10.19 13.46
CA THR A 61 3.90 11.28 12.51
C THR A 61 5.35 11.37 12.02
N LYS A 62 6.25 10.49 12.47
CA LYS A 62 7.66 10.47 12.02
C LYS A 62 7.86 9.76 10.67
N ILE A 63 6.81 9.14 10.14
CA ILE A 63 6.82 8.41 8.88
C ILE A 63 5.63 8.84 8.03
N SER A 64 5.76 8.72 6.71
CA SER A 64 4.75 9.15 5.75
C SER A 64 3.42 8.41 5.96
N LEU A 65 2.30 8.99 5.50
CA LEU A 65 1.01 8.29 5.58
C LEU A 65 1.03 7.01 4.73
N LEU A 66 1.67 7.05 3.55
CA LEU A 66 1.86 5.85 2.74
C LEU A 66 2.58 4.75 3.53
N GLU A 67 3.71 5.05 4.18
CA GLU A 67 4.45 4.06 4.98
C GLU A 67 3.57 3.50 6.13
N ARG A 68 2.77 4.35 6.79
CA ARG A 68 1.84 3.92 7.84
C ARG A 68 0.77 2.98 7.32
N LEU A 69 0.14 3.31 6.19
CA LEU A 69 -0.89 2.48 5.56
C LEU A 69 -0.36 1.09 5.20
N LEU A 70 0.84 1.04 4.64
CA LEU A 70 1.49 -0.21 4.26
C LEU A 70 1.89 -1.06 5.49
N LYS A 71 2.31 -0.42 6.59
CA LYS A 71 2.54 -1.10 7.87
C LYS A 71 1.25 -1.62 8.51
N CYS A 72 0.16 -0.86 8.44
CA CYS A 72 -1.16 -1.34 8.87
C CYS A 72 -1.57 -2.58 8.09
N ALA A 73 -1.41 -2.58 6.75
CA ALA A 73 -1.72 -3.73 5.91
C ALA A 73 -1.02 -5.01 6.38
N LYS A 74 0.26 -4.91 6.78
CA LYS A 74 0.99 -6.05 7.35
C LYS A 74 0.33 -6.58 8.64
N ILE A 75 -0.05 -5.71 9.57
CA ILE A 75 -0.75 -6.13 10.79
C ILE A 75 -2.07 -6.84 10.48
N ILE A 76 -2.82 -6.32 9.52
CA ILE A 76 -4.12 -6.86 9.10
C ILE A 76 -3.96 -8.25 8.49
N ASP A 77 -2.92 -8.45 7.69
CA ASP A 77 -2.59 -9.76 7.10
C ASP A 77 -2.03 -10.73 8.16
N ASP A 78 -1.18 -10.28 9.07
CA ASP A 78 -0.64 -11.14 10.12
C ASP A 78 -1.75 -11.60 11.09
N LEU A 79 -2.73 -10.74 11.39
CA LEU A 79 -3.85 -11.06 12.29
C LEU A 79 -5.08 -11.64 11.59
N GLN A 80 -5.16 -11.56 10.26
CA GLN A 80 -6.33 -11.93 9.46
C GLN A 80 -7.64 -11.33 10.01
N SER A 81 -7.59 -10.05 10.40
CA SER A 81 -8.65 -9.36 11.14
C SER A 81 -8.69 -7.87 10.78
N GLY A 82 -9.88 -7.27 10.78
CA GLY A 82 -10.04 -5.84 10.54
C GLY A 82 -11.43 -5.45 10.07
N ASN A 83 -11.84 -4.22 10.40
CA ASN A 83 -13.05 -3.61 9.85
C ASN A 83 -12.88 -3.25 8.35
N CYS A 84 -13.91 -2.68 7.73
CA CYS A 84 -13.89 -2.31 6.31
C CYS A 84 -12.73 -1.37 5.93
N MET A 85 -12.35 -0.43 6.79
CA MET A 85 -11.20 0.46 6.56
C MET A 85 -9.87 -0.30 6.60
N GLN A 86 -9.69 -1.19 7.57
CA GLN A 86 -8.52 -2.06 7.63
C GLN A 86 -8.43 -2.97 6.38
N GLN A 87 -9.52 -3.63 6.01
CA GLN A 87 -9.54 -4.45 4.79
C GLN A 87 -9.18 -3.64 3.54
N THR A 88 -9.62 -2.38 3.47
CA THR A 88 -9.25 -1.46 2.39
C THR A 88 -7.75 -1.14 2.39
N PHE A 89 -7.10 -1.00 3.55
CA PHE A 89 -5.65 -0.80 3.62
C PHE A 89 -4.87 -2.02 3.14
N LEU A 90 -5.33 -3.23 3.48
CA LEU A 90 -4.72 -4.46 2.97
C LEU A 90 -4.89 -4.58 1.46
N ALA A 91 -6.09 -4.29 0.94
CA ALA A 91 -6.33 -4.27 -0.50
C ALA A 91 -5.46 -3.22 -1.20
N PHE A 92 -5.31 -2.05 -0.60
CA PHE A 92 -4.48 -0.96 -1.12
C PHE A 92 -3.03 -1.41 -1.29
N GLN A 93 -2.44 -1.99 -0.24
CA GLN A 93 -1.06 -2.47 -0.27
C GLN A 93 -0.89 -3.60 -1.31
N ARG A 94 -1.74 -4.63 -1.26
CA ARG A 94 -1.65 -5.79 -2.16
C ARG A 94 -1.78 -5.36 -3.62
N LEU A 95 -2.72 -4.45 -3.91
CA LEU A 95 -2.96 -3.98 -5.26
C LEU A 95 -1.81 -3.10 -5.75
N LEU A 96 -1.35 -2.15 -4.94
CA LEU A 96 -0.22 -1.30 -5.30
C LEU A 96 1.03 -2.14 -5.63
N THR A 97 1.34 -3.14 -4.80
CA THR A 97 2.42 -4.10 -5.06
C THR A 97 2.18 -4.86 -6.36
N ARG A 98 0.98 -5.44 -6.55
CA ARG A 98 0.66 -6.25 -7.72
C ARG A 98 0.71 -5.46 -9.03
N LEU A 99 0.26 -4.21 -9.04
CA LEU A 99 0.34 -3.34 -10.21
C LEU A 99 1.80 -3.11 -10.66
N ILE A 100 2.74 -3.01 -9.72
CA ILE A 100 4.16 -2.85 -10.02
C ILE A 100 4.76 -4.18 -10.50
N GLU A 101 4.50 -5.29 -9.78
CA GLU A 101 5.01 -6.63 -10.13
C GLU A 101 4.52 -7.11 -11.51
N ASP A 102 3.24 -6.87 -11.84
CA ASP A 102 2.63 -7.21 -13.12
C ASP A 102 3.03 -6.23 -14.25
N LYS A 103 3.91 -5.27 -13.94
CA LYS A 103 4.41 -4.22 -14.84
C LYS A 103 3.30 -3.36 -15.45
N LEU A 104 2.20 -3.20 -14.70
CA LEU A 104 1.10 -2.30 -15.04
C LEU A 104 1.39 -0.87 -14.58
N SER A 105 2.17 -0.71 -13.51
CA SER A 105 2.74 0.55 -13.03
C SER A 105 4.28 0.47 -13.00
N ASN A 106 4.96 1.58 -13.25
CA ASN A 106 6.40 1.76 -13.11
C ASN A 106 6.71 3.25 -12.83
N PHE A 107 7.99 3.62 -12.67
CA PHE A 107 8.39 5.01 -12.39
C PHE A 107 7.83 6.05 -13.36
N SER A 108 7.67 5.72 -14.63
CA SER A 108 7.18 6.62 -15.67
C SER A 108 5.65 6.60 -15.80
N THR A 109 4.96 5.63 -15.21
CA THR A 109 3.51 5.48 -15.37
C THR A 109 2.92 4.84 -14.12
N CYS A 110 2.16 5.61 -13.35
CA CYS A 110 1.38 5.09 -12.22
C CYS A 110 -0.08 4.91 -12.65
N ILE A 111 -0.68 3.75 -12.35
CA ILE A 111 -2.13 3.62 -12.32
C ILE A 111 -2.63 4.28 -11.02
N PRO A 112 -3.45 5.34 -11.10
CA PRO A 112 -3.93 6.02 -9.91
C PRO A 112 -4.72 5.09 -9.00
N ILE A 113 -4.51 5.22 -7.69
CA ILE A 113 -5.21 4.43 -6.67
C ILE A 113 -5.51 5.31 -5.47
N SER A 114 -6.75 5.25 -5.00
CA SER A 114 -7.22 6.06 -3.88
C SER A 114 -8.02 5.25 -2.88
N VAL A 115 -7.69 5.42 -1.60
CA VAL A 115 -8.52 5.01 -0.48
C VAL A 115 -9.64 6.02 -0.33
N MET A 116 -10.86 5.59 -0.63
CA MET A 116 -12.06 6.40 -0.54
C MET A 116 -12.86 6.00 0.69
N THR A 117 -13.46 7.01 1.32
CA THR A 117 -14.34 6.82 2.47
C THR A 117 -15.70 7.44 2.19
N ILE A 118 -16.72 6.78 2.69
CA ILE A 118 -18.05 7.31 2.94
C ILE A 118 -18.33 7.12 4.44
N ALA A 119 -19.33 7.82 4.99
CA ALA A 119 -19.62 7.93 6.43
C ALA A 119 -19.12 6.77 7.33
N ASN A 120 -19.46 5.53 7.02
CA ASN A 120 -19.13 4.33 7.78
C ASN A 120 -18.45 3.21 6.96
N HIS A 121 -17.92 3.51 5.78
CA HIS A 121 -17.37 2.49 4.88
C HIS A 121 -16.19 3.02 4.06
N ALA A 122 -15.29 2.13 3.70
CA ALA A 122 -14.09 2.43 2.94
C ALA A 122 -13.92 1.42 1.80
N PHE A 123 -13.36 1.89 0.68
CA PHE A 123 -13.10 1.10 -0.51
C PHE A 123 -12.02 1.80 -1.34
N LEU A 124 -11.55 1.14 -2.40
CA LEU A 124 -10.59 1.72 -3.35
C LEU A 124 -11.29 2.21 -4.61
N ILE A 125 -10.80 3.32 -5.15
CA ILE A 125 -10.98 3.67 -6.56
C ILE A 125 -9.63 3.53 -7.25
N ILE A 126 -9.62 2.82 -8.37
CA ILE A 126 -8.44 2.50 -9.18
C ILE A 126 -8.71 3.02 -10.58
N ASP A 127 -7.70 3.65 -11.19
CA ASP A 127 -7.82 4.24 -12.54
C ASP A 127 -9.06 5.13 -12.70
N ASN A 128 -9.38 5.88 -11.65
CA ASN A 128 -10.50 6.82 -11.52
C ASN A 128 -11.92 6.22 -11.51
N ASP A 129 -12.15 5.01 -12.01
CA ASP A 129 -13.50 4.47 -12.17
C ASP A 129 -13.70 3.00 -11.79
N ILE A 130 -12.64 2.26 -11.46
CA ILE A 130 -12.76 0.87 -10.98
C ILE A 130 -12.87 0.90 -9.46
N VAL A 131 -13.95 0.36 -8.93
CA VAL A 131 -14.11 0.16 -7.49
C VAL A 131 -13.57 -1.19 -7.09
N CYS A 132 -12.84 -1.23 -5.98
CA CYS A 132 -12.42 -2.45 -5.30
C CYS A 132 -12.82 -2.34 -3.82
N ASP A 133 -13.77 -3.18 -3.43
CA ASP A 133 -14.34 -3.23 -2.09
C ASP A 133 -14.29 -4.66 -1.53
N PRO A 134 -13.29 -4.96 -0.67
CA PRO A 134 -13.15 -6.27 -0.06
C PRO A 134 -14.31 -6.65 0.86
N TRP A 135 -14.92 -5.68 1.54
CA TRP A 135 -15.97 -5.95 2.53
C TRP A 135 -17.26 -6.40 1.85
N LEU A 136 -17.60 -5.80 0.71
CA LEU A 136 -18.72 -6.24 -0.14
C LEU A 136 -18.38 -7.35 -1.13
N ASN A 137 -17.12 -7.81 -1.15
CA ASN A 137 -16.61 -8.75 -2.16
C ASN A 137 -16.89 -8.26 -3.60
N PHE A 138 -16.62 -6.97 -3.87
CA PHE A 138 -17.00 -6.32 -5.11
C PHE A 138 -15.79 -5.73 -5.86
N VAL A 139 -15.73 -6.01 -7.16
CA VAL A 139 -14.89 -5.30 -8.13
C VAL A 139 -15.73 -4.98 -9.36
N GLY A 140 -15.73 -3.72 -9.79
CA GLY A 140 -16.55 -3.30 -10.91
C GLY A 140 -16.40 -1.82 -11.24
N ASP A 141 -17.19 -1.33 -12.20
CA ASP A 141 -17.20 0.10 -12.50
C ASP A 141 -17.94 0.87 -11.40
N LEU A 142 -17.49 2.10 -11.12
CA LEU A 142 -18.04 2.96 -10.08
C LEU A 142 -19.54 3.23 -10.26
N LYS A 143 -20.03 3.26 -11.51
CA LYS A 143 -21.45 3.44 -11.83
C LYS A 143 -22.34 2.28 -11.34
N ASP A 144 -21.77 1.07 -11.24
CA ASP A 144 -22.48 -0.16 -10.90
C ASP A 144 -22.38 -0.46 -9.38
N TYR A 145 -21.61 0.33 -8.65
CA TYR A 145 -21.37 0.16 -7.22
C TYR A 145 -22.55 0.66 -6.38
N CYS A 146 -22.90 -0.05 -5.31
CA CYS A 146 -24.07 0.28 -4.48
C CYS A 146 -23.98 1.67 -3.81
N PHE A 147 -22.78 2.21 -3.64
CA PHE A 147 -22.54 3.55 -3.10
C PHE A 147 -22.11 4.58 -4.17
N ALA A 148 -22.37 4.32 -5.45
CA ALA A 148 -22.00 5.19 -6.59
C ALA A 148 -22.44 6.65 -6.43
N ASN A 149 -23.62 6.88 -5.83
CA ASN A 149 -24.24 8.20 -5.70
C ASN A 149 -23.96 8.89 -4.36
N MET A 150 -23.18 8.26 -3.46
CA MET A 150 -22.85 8.85 -2.17
C MET A 150 -21.70 9.84 -2.28
N LYS A 151 -21.71 10.88 -1.42
CA LYS A 151 -20.58 11.80 -1.30
C LYS A 151 -19.38 11.06 -0.71
N ARG A 152 -18.35 10.88 -1.53
CA ARG A 152 -17.07 10.27 -1.17
C ARG A 152 -16.08 11.33 -0.69
N LYS A 153 -15.18 10.94 0.20
CA LYS A 153 -13.99 11.70 0.57
C LYS A 153 -12.78 10.82 0.35
N GLU A 154 -11.76 11.36 -0.30
CA GLU A 154 -10.49 10.66 -0.41
C GLU A 154 -9.74 10.78 0.92
N TYR A 155 -9.39 9.63 1.50
CA TYR A 155 -8.55 9.54 2.68
C TYR A 155 -7.08 9.68 2.30
N PHE A 156 -6.66 8.91 1.29
CA PHE A 156 -5.31 8.92 0.71
C PHE A 156 -5.39 8.54 -0.77
N GLY A 157 -4.56 9.13 -1.62
CA GLY A 157 -4.50 8.75 -3.03
C GLY A 157 -3.14 8.98 -3.67
N ILE A 158 -2.81 8.14 -4.64
CA ILE A 158 -1.65 8.24 -5.52
C ILE A 158 -2.15 8.59 -6.92
N ARG A 159 -1.62 9.64 -7.52
CA ARG A 159 -1.96 10.09 -8.88
C ARG A 159 -1.08 9.42 -9.94
N SER A 160 -1.37 9.69 -11.20
CA SER A 160 -0.70 9.04 -12.34
C SER A 160 0.80 9.33 -12.46
N ASP A 161 1.26 10.39 -11.80
CA ASP A 161 2.65 10.84 -11.72
C ASP A 161 3.33 10.49 -10.38
N TRP A 162 2.74 9.57 -9.60
CA TRP A 162 3.19 9.15 -8.26
C TRP A 162 3.03 10.20 -7.15
N THR A 163 2.47 11.37 -7.44
CA THR A 163 2.17 12.35 -6.38
C THR A 163 1.09 11.83 -5.43
N CYS A 164 1.30 12.05 -4.14
CA CYS A 164 0.43 11.58 -3.08
C CYS A 164 -0.41 12.72 -2.48
N PHE A 165 -1.66 12.44 -2.16
CA PHE A 165 -2.59 13.38 -1.56
C PHE A 165 -3.34 12.77 -0.39
N THR A 166 -3.72 13.61 0.57
CA THR A 166 -4.58 13.28 1.71
C THR A 166 -5.79 14.19 1.73
N ASN A 167 -6.87 13.73 2.37
CA ASN A 167 -8.07 14.54 2.61
C ASN A 167 -8.55 15.30 1.36
N THR A 168 -8.66 14.58 0.24
CA THR A 168 -9.13 15.05 -1.08
C THR A 168 -8.15 15.91 -1.88
N GLU A 169 -7.41 16.86 -1.28
CA GLU A 169 -6.55 17.77 -2.07
C GLU A 169 -5.27 18.25 -1.36
N VAL A 170 -4.92 17.72 -0.19
CA VAL A 170 -3.69 18.13 0.50
C VAL A 170 -2.52 17.30 -0.01
N TYR A 171 -1.61 17.93 -0.73
CA TYR A 171 -0.35 17.30 -1.19
C TYR A 171 0.45 16.76 0.00
N ASP A 172 0.91 15.52 -0.10
CA ASP A 172 1.70 14.81 0.90
C ASP A 172 3.10 14.52 0.34
N GLU A 173 4.03 15.43 0.66
CA GLU A 173 5.42 15.40 0.21
C GLU A 173 6.14 14.14 0.71
N ASP A 174 6.04 13.83 2.00
CA ASP A 174 6.68 12.67 2.62
C ASP A 174 6.22 11.36 1.97
N SER A 175 4.91 11.23 1.68
CA SER A 175 4.39 10.04 0.98
C SER A 175 4.86 10.00 -0.46
N THR A 176 4.94 11.15 -1.14
CA THR A 176 5.44 11.24 -2.52
C THR A 176 6.90 10.81 -2.61
N GLU A 177 7.77 11.29 -1.72
CA GLU A 177 9.17 10.84 -1.65
C GLU A 177 9.28 9.35 -1.34
N PHE A 178 8.43 8.84 -0.45
CA PHE A 178 8.40 7.42 -0.08
C PHE A 178 7.99 6.52 -1.26
N THR A 179 7.20 6.99 -2.23
CA THR A 179 6.84 6.18 -3.41
C THR A 179 8.09 5.72 -4.17
N ILE A 180 9.12 6.57 -4.29
CA ILE A 180 10.35 6.24 -5.00
C ILE A 180 11.05 5.07 -4.32
N GLN A 181 11.16 5.13 -2.99
CA GLN A 181 11.75 4.08 -2.16
C GLN A 181 10.99 2.76 -2.31
N PHE A 182 9.67 2.83 -2.29
CA PHE A 182 8.80 1.68 -2.40
C PHE A 182 8.88 1.00 -3.78
N VAL A 183 8.79 1.77 -4.86
CA VAL A 183 8.88 1.25 -6.23
C VAL A 183 10.27 0.68 -6.52
N ASN A 184 11.35 1.33 -6.05
CA ASN A 184 12.72 0.83 -6.22
C ASN A 184 12.90 -0.53 -5.55
N ALA A 185 12.41 -0.70 -4.31
CA ALA A 185 12.55 -1.97 -3.59
C ALA A 185 11.85 -3.12 -4.32
N LEU A 186 10.63 -2.89 -4.82
CA LEU A 186 9.91 -3.89 -5.62
C LEU A 186 10.62 -4.17 -6.96
N GLY A 187 11.21 -3.16 -7.59
CA GLY A 187 11.96 -3.28 -8.84
C GLY A 187 13.22 -4.17 -8.73
N VAL A 188 13.81 -4.28 -7.54
CA VAL A 188 14.96 -5.17 -7.27
C VAL A 188 14.57 -6.49 -6.61
N GLY A 189 13.27 -6.82 -6.58
CA GLY A 189 12.75 -8.10 -6.07
C GLY A 189 12.64 -8.19 -4.54
N ILE A 190 12.66 -7.06 -3.82
CA ILE A 190 12.49 -7.03 -2.38
C ILE A 190 11.00 -6.83 -2.07
N SER A 191 10.33 -7.92 -1.68
CA SER A 191 8.90 -7.91 -1.29
C SER A 191 8.66 -7.67 0.21
N GLY A 192 9.72 -7.70 1.03
CA GLY A 192 9.65 -7.54 2.49
C GLY A 192 9.84 -6.10 2.97
N PHE A 193 8.84 -5.51 3.62
CA PHE A 193 8.87 -4.12 4.11
C PHE A 193 10.03 -3.79 5.08
N SER A 194 10.51 -4.75 5.88
CA SER A 194 11.66 -4.54 6.78
C SER A 194 12.98 -4.33 6.03
N GLU A 195 13.05 -4.71 4.76
CA GLU A 195 14.26 -4.69 3.93
C GLU A 195 14.32 -3.44 3.04
N VAL A 196 13.21 -2.73 2.84
CA VAL A 196 13.14 -1.50 1.99
C VAL A 196 14.05 -0.38 2.53
N LYS A 197 14.09 -0.18 3.85
CA LYS A 197 14.97 0.82 4.47
C LYS A 197 16.44 0.42 4.43
N LEU A 198 16.73 -0.89 4.54
CA LEU A 198 18.08 -1.44 4.49
C LEU A 198 18.64 -1.43 3.04
N ALA A 199 17.79 -1.75 2.06
CA ALA A 199 18.13 -1.72 0.64
C ALA A 199 18.47 -0.30 0.17
N ASN A 200 17.73 0.72 0.62
CA ASN A 200 18.05 2.12 0.30
C ASN A 200 19.34 2.60 0.99
N GLN A 201 19.63 2.16 2.21
CA GLN A 201 20.93 2.44 2.86
C GLN A 201 22.11 1.80 2.11
N LEU A 202 21.91 0.60 1.55
CA LEU A 202 22.91 -0.10 0.75
C LEU A 202 23.09 0.51 -0.65
N MET A 203 22.01 0.99 -1.28
CA MET A 203 22.12 1.69 -2.57
C MET A 203 22.79 3.06 -2.43
N GLN A 204 22.47 3.83 -1.38
CA GLN A 204 23.13 5.12 -1.08
C GLN A 204 24.61 4.94 -0.70
N SER A 205 24.99 3.87 0.00
CA SER A 205 26.39 3.59 0.30
C SER A 205 27.18 3.09 -0.93
N SER A 206 26.52 2.41 -1.88
CA SER A 206 27.15 1.97 -3.13
C SER A 206 27.42 3.13 -4.10
N SER A 207 26.56 4.16 -4.14
CA SER A 207 26.80 5.35 -4.98
C SER A 207 27.90 6.26 -4.41
N MET A 208 28.08 6.27 -3.08
CA MET A 208 29.21 6.96 -2.44
C MET A 208 30.55 6.20 -2.63
N ALA A 209 30.50 4.88 -2.87
CA ALA A 209 31.70 4.07 -3.12
C ALA A 209 32.23 4.21 -4.56
N SER A 210 31.38 4.61 -5.52
CA SER A 210 31.80 4.89 -6.90
C SER A 210 32.41 6.29 -7.11
N ASP A 211 32.22 7.22 -6.17
CA ASP A 211 32.78 8.59 -6.20
C ASP A 211 34.14 8.72 -5.50
N LEU A 212 34.67 7.63 -4.93
CA LEU A 212 36.01 7.57 -4.34
C LEU A 212 36.93 6.67 -5.18
N GLY A 213 36.91 6.89 -6.48
CA GLY A 213 37.86 6.31 -7.43
C GLY A 213 38.93 7.32 -7.82
N GLU A 214 39.78 7.74 -6.89
CA GLU A 214 41.16 8.13 -7.21
C GLU A 214 42.05 8.10 -5.95
N ASP A 215 43.13 7.34 -6.09
CA ASP A 215 44.23 7.00 -5.19
C ASP A 215 44.43 7.84 -3.91
N SER A 216 44.43 7.13 -2.76
CA SER A 216 45.40 7.44 -1.71
C SER A 216 45.88 6.16 -1.00
N VAL A 217 47.16 5.90 -1.15
CA VAL A 217 47.92 4.83 -0.49
C VAL A 217 47.92 5.08 1.01
N ILE A 218 47.22 4.23 1.78
CA ILE A 218 47.31 4.23 3.25
C ILE A 218 48.34 3.17 3.69
N PRO A 219 49.42 3.53 4.41
CA PRO A 219 50.42 2.57 4.85
C PRO A 219 49.92 1.73 6.03
N ALA A 220 50.35 0.47 6.08
CA ALA A 220 49.95 -0.52 7.07
C ALA A 220 50.27 -0.09 8.53
N PRO A 221 49.41 -0.40 9.52
CA PRO A 221 49.64 -0.02 10.90
C PRO A 221 50.77 -0.85 11.52
N LYS A 222 51.77 -0.18 12.11
CA LYS A 222 52.75 -0.79 13.00
C LYS A 222 52.04 -1.25 14.28
N GLY A 223 52.25 -2.52 14.61
CA GLY A 223 51.70 -3.14 15.83
C GLY A 223 52.12 -2.41 17.10
N PHE A 224 51.27 -2.45 18.10
CA PHE A 224 51.61 -2.05 19.46
C PHE A 224 51.28 -3.16 20.45
N HIS A 225 52.29 -3.41 21.29
CA HIS A 225 52.35 -4.40 22.34
C HIS A 225 51.41 -4.10 23.51
N ARG A 226 51.06 -5.19 24.20
CA ARG A 226 50.47 -5.25 25.54
C ARG A 226 51.22 -4.38 26.55
N ILE A 227 50.45 -3.70 27.40
CA ILE A 227 50.63 -3.69 28.86
C ILE A 227 49.23 -3.86 29.46
#